data_AF-A0A948V7F5-F1
#
_entry.id   AF-A0A948V7F5-F1
#
_cell.length_a   1.000
_cell.length_b   1.000
_cell.length_c   1.000
_cell.angle_alpha   90.00
_cell.angle_beta   90.00
_cell.angle_gamma   90.00
#
_symmetry.space_group_name_H-M   'P 1'
#
loop_
_entity.id
_entity.type
_entity.pdbx_description
1 polymer ?
#
loop_
_entity_poly.entity_id
_entity_poly.type
_entity_poly.pdbx_seq_one_letter_code
_entity_poly.pdbx_strand_id
1 'polypeptide(L)' 'MMMMSPEKYEESLRRLNLEVYMFGKRVRSVVDDPVIRPSMKAVAKTYELAQQPEYEDIMTGNRINRFTHIHQ' A
#
# COMPACT_ATOMS: atom_id res chain seq x y z
N MET A 1 -2.56 -12.96 11.83
CA MET A 1 -3.28 -12.50 10.63
C MET A 1 -2.23 -12.36 9.52
N MET A 2 -2.44 -12.93 8.34
CA MET A 2 -1.44 -12.88 7.25
C MET A 2 -1.46 -11.47 6.64
N MET A 3 -0.31 -10.78 6.56
CA MET A 3 -0.24 -9.46 5.93
C MET A 3 -0.66 -9.54 4.46
N MET A 4 -1.30 -8.48 3.96
CA MET A 4 -1.69 -8.40 2.54
C MET A 4 -0.45 -8.51 1.65
N SER A 5 -0.58 -9.18 0.49
CA SER A 5 0.42 -9.11 -0.57
C SER A 5 0.34 -7.80 -1.34
N PRO A 6 1.40 -7.40 -2.06
CA PRO A 6 1.37 -6.22 -2.92
C PRO A 6 0.18 -6.21 -3.87
N GLU A 7 -0.17 -7.36 -4.45
CA GLU A 7 -1.29 -7.52 -5.39
C GLU A 7 -2.63 -7.34 -4.67
N LYS A 8 -2.78 -7.91 -3.47
CA LYS A 8 -3.98 -7.73 -2.64
C LYS A 8 -4.14 -6.28 -2.20
N TYR A 9 -3.04 -5.57 -1.93
CA TYR A 9 -3.05 -4.14 -1.64
C TYR A 9 -3.54 -3.34 -2.85
N GLU A 10 -2.97 -3.55 -4.04
CA GLU A 10 -3.44 -2.88 -5.26
C GLU A 10 -4.92 -3.18 -5.57
N GLU A 11 -5.33 -4.45 -5.44
CA GLU A 11 -6.72 -4.85 -5.67
C GLU A 11 -7.67 -4.20 -4.64
N SER A 12 -7.25 -4.10 -3.38
CA SER A 12 -8.04 -3.43 -2.34
C SER A 12 -8.32 -1.97 -2.70
N LEU A 13 -7.34 -1.27 -3.29
CA LEU A 13 -7.50 0.11 -3.73
C LEU A 13 -8.43 0.24 -4.93
N ARG A 14 -8.45 -0.73 -5.85
CA ARG A 14 -9.41 -0.75 -6.97
C ARG A 14 -10.85 -0.94 -6.50
N ARG A 15 -11.05 -1.63 -5.38
CA ARG A 15 -12.37 -1.83 -4.76
C ARG A 15 -12.86 -0.59 -4.00
N LEU A 16 -12.00 0.38 -3.74
CA LEU A 16 -12.38 1.64 -3.12
C LEU A 16 -13.00 2.58 -4.18
N ASN A 17 -14.16 3.15 -3.86
CA ASN A 17 -14.80 4.19 -4.66
C ASN A 17 -14.14 5.56 -4.39
N LEU A 18 -12.85 5.68 -4.71
CA LEU A 18 -12.07 6.88 -4.44
C LEU A 18 -12.51 8.05 -5.33
N GLU A 19 -12.84 9.18 -4.72
CA GLU A 19 -13.13 10.43 -5.43
C GLU A 19 -11.89 11.33 -5.43
N VAL A 20 -11.02 11.13 -6.42
CA VAL A 20 -9.76 11.86 -6.55
C VAL A 20 -9.84 12.86 -7.69
N TYR A 21 -9.41 14.09 -7.42
CA TYR A 21 -9.30 15.17 -8.40
C TYR A 21 -7.86 15.66 -8.46
N MET A 22 -7.32 15.78 -9.68
CA MET A 22 -5.97 16.28 -9.95
C MET A 22 -6.02 17.26 -11.12
N PHE A 23 -5.32 18.40 -10.99
CA PHE A 23 -5.28 19.45 -12.01
C PHE A 23 -6.69 19.89 -12.50
N GLY A 24 -7.66 19.96 -11.57
CA GLY A 24 -9.04 20.35 -11.85
C GLY A 24 -9.89 19.29 -12.56
N LYS A 25 -9.40 18.04 -12.71
CA LYS A 25 -10.11 16.95 -13.38
C LYS A 25 -10.27 15.75 -12.44
N ARG A 26 -11.40 15.05 -12.54
CA ARG A 26 -11.64 13.79 -11.82
C ARG A 26 -10.78 12.68 -12.43
N VAL A 27 -10.01 11.98 -11.60
CA VAL A 27 -9.22 10.81 -12.00
C VAL A 27 -10.15 9.60 -12.06
N ARG A 28 -10.22 8.92 -13.21
CA ARG A 28 -11.13 7.78 -13.42
C ARG A 28 -10.60 6.47 -12.86
N SER A 29 -9.28 6.23 -12.98
CA SER A 29 -8.61 5.09 -12.37
C SER A 29 -7.43 5.59 -11.56
N VAL A 30 -7.61 5.67 -10.23
CA VAL A 30 -6.57 6.15 -9.31
C VAL A 30 -5.36 5.22 -9.32
N VAL A 31 -5.62 3.90 -9.39
CA VAL A 31 -4.57 2.87 -9.34
C VAL A 31 -3.71 2.84 -10.61
N ASP A 32 -4.31 3.17 -11.76
CA ASP A 32 -3.61 3.16 -13.04
C ASP A 32 -3.11 4.55 -13.46
N ASP A 33 -3.41 5.61 -12.70
CA ASP A 33 -2.99 6.96 -13.03
C ASP A 33 -1.45 7.07 -12.98
N PRO A 34 -0.79 7.52 -14.07
CA PRO A 34 0.66 7.53 -14.17
C PRO A 34 1.35 8.44 -13.15
N VAL A 35 0.65 9.45 -12.61
CA VAL A 35 1.19 10.33 -11.57
C VAL A 35 1.09 9.68 -10.19
N ILE A 36 0.02 8.94 -9.93
CA ILE A 36 -0.24 8.30 -8.63
C ILE A 36 0.51 6.97 -8.49
N ARG A 37 0.63 6.22 -9.59
CA ARG A 37 1.16 4.87 -9.63
C ARG A 37 2.56 4.69 -9.02
N PRO A 38 3.54 5.61 -9.18
CA PRO A 38 4.84 5.49 -8.53
C PRO A 38 4.74 5.46 -6.99
N SER A 39 3.91 6.35 -6.42
CA SER A 39 3.68 6.41 -4.96
C SER A 39 3.03 5.13 -4.46
N MET A 40 2.00 4.65 -5.17
CA MET A 40 1.35 3.39 -4.83
C MET A 40 2.30 2.19 -4.87
N LYS A 41 3.17 2.12 -5.87
CA LYS A 41 4.20 1.06 -5.95
C LYS A 41 5.18 1.12 -4.78
N ALA A 42 5.56 2.32 -4.32
CA ALA A 42 6.41 2.47 -3.15
C ALA A 42 5.74 1.88 -1.89
N VAL A 43 4.44 2.13 -1.70
CA VAL A 43 3.67 1.53 -0.60
C VAL A 43 3.53 0.01 -0.78
N ALA A 44 3.21 -0.47 -1.99
CA ALA A 44 3.11 -1.90 -2.29
C ALA A 44 4.43 -2.64 -1.98
N LYS A 45 5.58 -2.00 -2.23
CA LYS A 45 6.90 -2.56 -1.88
C LYS A 45 7.06 -2.80 -0.38
N THR A 46 6.43 -2.00 0.47
CA THR A 46 6.48 -2.22 1.93
C THR A 46 5.75 -3.50 2.35
N TYR A 47 4.66 -3.87 1.66
CA TYR A 47 3.96 -5.14 1.89
C TYR A 47 4.78 -6.33 1.41
N GLU A 48 5.52 -6.17 0.31
CA GLU A 48 6.44 -7.20 -0.19
C GLU A 48 7.57 -7.45 0.82
N LEU A 49 8.25 -6.39 1.25
CA LEU A 49 9.38 -6.47 2.18
C LEU A 49 8.97 -7.02 3.54
N ALA A 50 7.76 -6.68 4.02
CA ALA A 50 7.23 -7.20 5.28
C ALA A 50 6.96 -8.72 5.26
N GLN A 51 6.96 -9.36 4.08
CA GLN A 51 6.82 -10.82 3.95
C GLN A 51 8.16 -11.55 3.83
N GLN A 52 9.26 -10.82 3.68
CA GLN A 52 10.58 -11.42 3.55
C GLN A 52 11.14 -11.70 4.96
N PRO A 53 11.56 -12.95 5.27
CA PRO A 53 12.06 -13.30 6.59
C PRO A 53 13.24 -12.45 7.04
N GLU A 54 14.09 -12.00 6.10
CA GLU A 54 15.25 -11.14 6.38
C GLU A 54 14.89 -9.75 6.94
N TYR A 55 13.66 -9.28 6.72
CA TYR A 55 13.19 -7.98 7.20
C TYR A 55 12.09 -8.09 8.27
N GLU A 56 11.76 -9.30 8.74
CA GLU A 56 10.64 -9.52 9.69
C GLU A 56 10.80 -8.67 10.96
N ASP A 57 12.01 -8.61 11.53
CA ASP A 57 12.33 -7.86 12.75
C ASP A 57 12.20 -6.33 12.61
N ILE A 58 12.35 -5.82 11.38
CA ILE A 58 12.41 -4.37 11.13
C ILE A 58 11.07 -3.86 10.59
N MET A 59 10.42 -4.65 9.75
CA MET A 59 9.17 -4.33 9.06
C MET A 59 7.94 -4.73 9.86
N THR A 60 8.09 -5.62 10.84
CA THR A 60 7.00 -6.10 11.68
C THR A 60 7.39 -5.98 13.16
N GLY A 61 6.52 -5.36 13.97
CA GLY A 61 6.76 -5.29 15.43
C GLY A 61 6.27 -6.57 16.13
N ASN A 62 4.95 -6.77 16.14
CA ASN A 62 4.28 -7.98 16.62
C ASN A 62 3.52 -8.67 15.48
N ARG A 63 4.16 -8.86 14.31
CA ARG A 63 3.49 -9.21 13.02
C ARG A 63 2.41 -8.19 12.59
N ILE A 64 2.62 -6.92 12.92
CA ILE A 64 1.83 -5.79 12.45
C ILE A 64 2.80 -4.89 11.65
N ASN A 65 2.36 -4.41 10.49
CA ASN A 65 3.16 -3.53 9.64
C ASN A 65 3.58 -2.28 10.44
N ARG A 66 4.88 -1.96 10.43
CA ARG A 66 5.45 -0.84 11.19
C ARG A 66 4.81 0.52 10.91
N PHE A 67 4.32 0.78 9.71
CA PHE A 67 3.60 2.02 9.36
C PHE A 67 2.22 2.13 10.01
N THR A 68 1.68 1.02 10.51
CA THR A 68 0.39 0.96 11.22
C THR A 68 0.55 0.68 12.72
N HIS A 69 1.78 0.54 13.19
CA HIS A 69 2.08 0.30 14.60
C HIS A 69 2.06 1.62 15.37
N ILE A 70 1.20 1.73 16.37
CA ILE A 70 1.18 2.88 17.29
C ILE A 70 2.40 2.76 18.21
N HIS A 71 3.24 3.80 18.26
CA HIS A 71 4.37 3.84 19.18
C HIS A 71 3.90 3.68 20.63
N GLN A 72 4.55 2.77 21.36
CA GLN A 72 4.36 2.55 22.80
C GLN A 72 5.52 3.20 23.56
#